data_AF-A0A0F6Z676-F1
#
_entry.id   AF-A0A0F6Z676-F1
#
_cell.length_a   1.000
_cell.length_b   1.000
_cell.length_c   1.000
_cell.angle_alpha   90.00
_cell.angle_beta   90.00
_cell.angle_gamma   90.00
#
_symmetry.space_group_name_H-M   'P 1'
#
loop_
_entity.id
_entity.type
_entity.pdbx_description
1 polymer ?
#
loop_
_entity_poly.entity_id
_entity_poly.type
_entity_poly.pdbx_seq_one_letter_code
_entity_poly.pdbx_strand_id
1 'polypeptide(L)'
;MESGAIVTTPTLVYLHGVGRGDLKQEWKDQLSQGLARIGFPSLDDVTVLNPVYADDLWEDPEAQHSYAVPPVQKYMTLSGLELLEFERRTAAMETRLGRHNRGAGGAFPEAVVSRSVELPLFVQARNFLNNQQIRAQVHRRILEQLPTEGEIVLLGHSLGSVIAADLLRRLPPELTVKGFVTIGSPLANGQFNVDDLFKLLRTPLSNVSWWVNFWSGSDPVAAKRGVSVAVPWVLDFRVKTSLVPGPGHSSREYCANDAVAEAIGFGLFGSRSKEIVLAEKNLQIPLNDAEIFVLQALRYCYLILQRLKGDEVLRYEYALRETQDRLIEEIKSRNAEEGRPIPKEIARLDFDNGDPNAAAPVPGLSPFMPKEQAIERLLEIIGQNLLLPFEIEVPEKIQREALRDFTAETQLGSTVGADIFDALQTAVGVVSGSAKSNWRKWGAFGVGAAALTAATGGLALAAVPTVAGVATVASTLAAFGPGGMMGGLVTAGTLLTVGGGSLTAGVLSSVNTTEEIEALVVQKLSLAILWQRHEIDRTHEVWEEFAEAERLIVREHTRVKNVSDSSSPILKAFEQQRSTIERALKYLSDHGMEPGWFEELEPPAPTPFLKLRAKKTD
;
A
#
# COMPACT_ATOMS: atom_id res chain seq x y z
N MET A 1 -29.23 -30.48 8.28
CA MET A 1 -29.39 -29.74 9.55
C MET A 1 -28.08 -29.03 9.79
N GLU A 2 -27.94 -27.84 9.21
CA GLU A 2 -26.82 -26.95 9.54
C GLU A 2 -27.05 -26.47 10.97
N SER A 3 -26.12 -26.79 11.87
CA SER A 3 -26.08 -26.18 13.19
C SER A 3 -25.72 -24.71 12.99
N GLY A 4 -26.73 -23.85 12.90
CA GLY A 4 -26.52 -22.41 12.98
C GLY A 4 -25.84 -22.11 14.31
N ALA A 5 -24.56 -21.81 14.28
CA ALA A 5 -23.87 -21.29 15.45
C ALA A 5 -24.62 -20.04 15.88
N ILE A 6 -25.12 -20.04 17.12
CA ILE A 6 -25.68 -18.85 17.73
C ILE A 6 -24.52 -17.88 17.88
N VAL A 7 -24.38 -16.94 16.95
CA VAL A 7 -23.38 -15.87 17.05
C VAL A 7 -23.85 -14.97 18.18
N THR A 8 -23.29 -15.17 19.38
CA THR A 8 -23.53 -14.31 20.53
C THR A 8 -22.77 -13.01 20.35
N THR A 9 -23.46 -11.87 20.46
CA THR A 9 -22.84 -10.55 20.43
C THR A 9 -21.74 -10.46 21.49
N PRO A 10 -20.52 -9.99 21.15
CA PRO A 10 -19.43 -9.81 22.10
C PRO A 10 -19.82 -8.91 23.28
N THR A 11 -19.21 -9.16 24.44
CA THR A 11 -19.40 -8.31 25.64
C THR A 11 -18.55 -7.04 25.53
N LEU A 12 -19.13 -5.87 25.76
CA LEU A 12 -18.38 -4.61 25.82
C LEU A 12 -17.82 -4.41 27.23
N VAL A 13 -16.50 -4.28 27.35
CA VAL A 13 -15.81 -4.04 28.62
C VAL A 13 -15.21 -2.64 28.61
N TYR A 14 -15.60 -1.79 29.56
CA TYR A 14 -15.03 -0.46 29.74
C TYR A 14 -14.11 -0.41 30.97
N LEU A 15 -12.85 -0.03 30.78
CA LEU A 15 -11.88 0.21 31.86
C LEU A 15 -11.59 1.71 31.97
N HIS A 16 -12.01 2.30 33.09
CA HIS A 16 -11.92 3.72 33.35
C HIS A 16 -10.51 4.21 33.74
N GLY A 17 -10.27 5.51 33.60
CA GLY A 17 -9.04 6.17 34.04
C GLY A 17 -8.92 6.34 35.57
N VAL A 18 -8.13 7.32 35.99
CA VAL A 18 -8.02 7.72 37.41
C VAL A 18 -9.37 8.20 37.98
N GLY A 19 -9.54 8.11 39.29
CA GLY A 19 -10.79 8.36 40.00
C GLY A 19 -11.76 7.18 39.89
N ARG A 20 -13.04 7.43 40.20
CA ARG A 20 -14.13 6.44 40.06
C ARG A 20 -14.68 6.32 38.64
N GLY A 21 -13.95 6.85 37.65
CA GLY A 21 -14.41 6.98 36.28
C GLY A 21 -15.60 7.92 36.11
N ASP A 22 -16.31 7.76 35.00
CA ASP A 22 -17.55 8.46 34.71
C ASP A 22 -18.74 7.76 35.38
N LEU A 23 -19.01 8.16 36.63
CA LEU A 23 -20.10 7.61 37.46
C LEU A 23 -21.50 7.78 36.84
N LYS A 24 -21.67 8.78 35.96
CA LYS A 24 -22.94 9.02 35.26
C LYS A 24 -23.06 8.20 33.97
N GLN A 25 -22.01 7.50 33.57
CA GLN A 25 -21.92 6.73 32.33
C GLN A 25 -22.25 7.56 31.07
N GLU A 26 -21.94 8.86 31.07
CA GLU A 26 -22.12 9.75 29.91
C GLU A 26 -21.35 9.25 28.68
N TRP A 27 -20.22 8.54 28.87
CA TRP A 27 -19.51 7.85 27.78
C TRP A 27 -20.41 6.84 27.04
N LYS A 28 -21.23 6.07 27.76
CA LYS A 28 -22.11 5.04 27.20
C LYS A 28 -23.24 5.69 26.41
N ASP A 29 -23.78 6.79 26.93
CA ASP A 29 -24.82 7.56 26.24
C ASP A 29 -24.31 8.14 24.92
N GLN A 30 -23.12 8.76 24.94
CA GLN A 30 -22.51 9.32 23.73
C GLN A 30 -22.17 8.25 22.71
N LEU A 31 -21.61 7.11 23.16
CA LEU A 31 -21.31 5.98 22.29
C LEU A 31 -22.58 5.40 21.66
N SER A 32 -23.64 5.21 22.43
CA SER A 32 -24.93 4.70 21.92
C SER A 32 -25.55 5.65 20.88
N GLN A 33 -25.46 6.96 21.12
CA GLN A 33 -25.88 7.98 20.14
C GLN A 33 -25.02 7.93 18.87
N GLY A 34 -23.70 7.77 19.02
CA GLY A 34 -22.77 7.62 17.89
C GLY A 34 -23.08 6.39 17.05
N LEU A 35 -23.25 5.23 17.68
CA LEU A 35 -23.63 3.97 17.02
C LEU A 35 -24.92 4.14 16.22
N ALA A 36 -25.95 4.74 16.81
CA ALA A 36 -27.21 5.01 16.13
C ALA A 36 -27.04 5.96 14.93
N ARG A 37 -26.24 7.04 15.06
CA ARG A 37 -25.98 7.99 13.96
C ARG A 37 -25.33 7.32 12.75
N ILE A 38 -24.41 6.38 12.99
CA ILE A 38 -23.70 5.66 11.92
C ILE A 38 -24.39 4.34 11.51
N GLY A 39 -25.57 4.04 12.07
CA GLY A 39 -26.42 2.93 11.64
C GLY A 39 -26.07 1.56 12.24
N PHE A 40 -25.32 1.51 13.33
CA PHE A 40 -25.18 0.29 14.15
C PHE A 40 -26.34 0.15 15.16
N PRO A 41 -26.63 -1.07 15.64
CA PRO A 41 -27.53 -1.27 16.78
C PRO A 41 -27.09 -0.49 18.03
N SER A 42 -28.05 -0.19 18.91
CA SER A 42 -27.75 0.42 20.22
C SER A 42 -27.08 -0.60 21.15
N LEU A 43 -26.57 -0.11 22.28
CA LEU A 43 -25.99 -0.96 23.33
C LEU A 43 -27.03 -1.61 24.24
N ASP A 44 -28.33 -1.49 23.95
CA ASP A 44 -29.40 -1.97 24.84
C ASP A 44 -29.40 -3.50 24.99
N ASP A 45 -29.10 -4.20 23.89
CA ASP A 45 -29.01 -5.67 23.84
C ASP A 45 -27.56 -6.19 23.99
N VAL A 46 -26.61 -5.30 24.29
CA VAL A 46 -25.19 -5.65 24.50
C VAL A 46 -24.91 -5.78 25.99
N THR A 47 -24.25 -6.88 26.39
CA THR A 47 -23.74 -6.98 27.76
C THR A 47 -22.59 -5.99 27.93
N VAL A 48 -22.75 -5.01 28.83
CA VAL A 48 -21.73 -3.99 29.12
C VAL A 48 -21.19 -4.19 30.54
N LEU A 49 -19.89 -4.45 30.66
CA LEU A 49 -19.17 -4.57 31.93
C LEU A 49 -18.32 -3.32 32.17
N ASN A 50 -18.44 -2.75 33.38
CA ASN A 50 -17.61 -1.64 33.84
C ASN A 50 -16.99 -2.01 35.20
N PRO A 51 -15.91 -2.81 35.20
CA PRO A 51 -15.27 -3.27 36.43
C PRO A 51 -14.88 -2.11 37.35
N VAL A 52 -15.26 -2.20 38.62
CA VAL A 52 -14.93 -1.18 39.62
C VAL A 52 -13.65 -1.57 40.35
N TYR A 53 -12.57 -0.80 40.13
CA TYR A 53 -11.24 -1.01 40.75
C TYR A 53 -10.58 0.30 41.25
N ALA A 54 -11.32 1.41 41.26
CA ALA A 54 -10.80 2.72 41.63
C ALA A 54 -10.20 2.78 43.03
N ASP A 55 -10.84 2.09 43.99
CA ASP A 55 -10.41 2.07 45.38
C ASP A 55 -9.14 1.21 45.57
N ASP A 56 -8.93 0.21 44.71
CA ASP A 56 -7.74 -0.68 44.71
C ASP A 56 -6.48 0.01 44.18
N LEU A 57 -6.58 1.20 43.57
CA LEU A 57 -5.43 1.98 43.06
C LEU A 57 -4.70 2.79 44.15
N TRP A 58 -5.23 2.80 45.37
CA TRP A 58 -4.63 3.49 46.51
C TRP A 58 -3.77 2.53 47.35
N GLU A 59 -2.74 3.08 47.98
CA GLU A 59 -2.00 2.35 49.01
C GLU A 59 -2.88 2.25 50.26
N ASP A 60 -3.10 1.02 50.72
CA ASP A 60 -3.71 0.75 52.03
C ASP A 60 -2.59 0.34 53.01
N PRO A 61 -2.23 1.20 53.98
CA PRO A 61 -1.19 0.91 54.96
C PRO A 61 -1.52 -0.27 55.88
N GLU A 62 -2.80 -0.65 56.01
CA GLU A 62 -3.26 -1.74 56.87
C GLU A 62 -3.49 -3.06 56.11
N ALA A 63 -3.34 -3.06 54.78
CA ALA A 63 -3.50 -4.26 53.98
C ALA A 63 -2.36 -5.27 54.22
N GLN A 64 -2.64 -6.32 54.99
CA GLN A 64 -1.71 -7.44 55.26
C GLN A 64 -1.70 -8.52 54.17
N HIS A 65 -2.46 -8.35 53.09
CA HIS A 65 -2.62 -9.37 52.05
C HIS A 65 -1.58 -9.20 50.95
N SER A 66 -0.77 -10.25 50.71
CA SER A 66 0.03 -10.33 49.48
C SER A 66 -0.81 -10.94 48.36
N TYR A 67 -1.02 -10.16 47.30
CA TYR A 67 -1.68 -10.61 46.08
C TYR A 67 -0.62 -11.17 45.12
N ALA A 68 -0.74 -12.46 44.81
CA ALA A 68 -0.01 -13.04 43.67
C ALA A 68 -0.51 -12.40 42.37
N VAL A 69 0.43 -11.93 41.54
CA VAL A 69 0.15 -11.40 40.20
C VAL A 69 -0.49 -12.52 39.37
N PRO A 70 -1.64 -12.29 38.71
CA PRO A 70 -2.25 -13.29 37.85
C PRO A 70 -1.26 -13.80 36.79
N PRO A 71 -1.17 -15.11 36.54
CA PRO A 71 -0.18 -15.66 35.62
C PRO A 71 -0.38 -15.13 34.21
N VAL A 72 0.73 -15.00 33.49
CA VAL A 72 0.73 -14.67 32.06
C VAL A 72 0.45 -15.95 31.27
N GLN A 73 -0.39 -15.87 30.25
CA GLN A 73 -0.53 -16.97 29.30
C GLN A 73 0.79 -17.24 28.56
N LYS A 74 1.06 -18.51 28.26
CA LYS A 74 2.24 -18.92 27.47
C LYS A 74 1.87 -18.92 25.98
N TYR A 75 2.83 -18.60 25.12
CA TYR A 75 2.71 -18.69 23.65
C TYR A 75 1.60 -17.82 23.01
N MET A 76 1.60 -16.51 23.26
CA MET A 76 0.63 -15.58 22.64
C MET A 76 1.13 -14.86 21.39
N THR A 77 2.40 -14.96 21.02
CA THR A 77 2.93 -14.17 19.89
C THR A 77 2.65 -14.84 18.56
N LEU A 78 2.09 -14.08 17.62
CA LEU A 78 1.78 -14.56 16.27
C LEU A 78 3.02 -14.76 15.41
N SER A 79 2.95 -15.72 14.49
CA SER A 79 3.99 -15.94 13.46
C SER A 79 3.39 -16.50 12.18
N GLY A 80 4.09 -16.33 11.05
CA GLY A 80 3.68 -16.89 9.76
C GLY A 80 2.27 -16.47 9.34
N LEU A 81 1.39 -17.46 9.12
CA LEU A 81 0.02 -17.25 8.64
C LEU A 81 -0.85 -16.48 9.64
N GLU A 82 -0.73 -16.74 10.94
CA GLU A 82 -1.56 -16.08 11.94
C GLU A 82 -1.26 -14.57 11.99
N LEU A 83 0.01 -14.19 11.78
CA LEU A 83 0.42 -12.79 11.69
C LEU A 83 -0.16 -12.14 10.42
N LEU A 84 -0.16 -12.83 9.29
CA LEU A 84 -0.79 -12.33 8.06
C LEU A 84 -2.30 -12.12 8.23
N GLU A 85 -3.00 -13.05 8.89
CA GLU A 85 -4.42 -12.88 9.20
C GLU A 85 -4.67 -11.70 10.14
N PHE A 86 -3.77 -11.47 11.09
CA PHE A 86 -3.82 -10.29 11.96
C PHE A 86 -3.62 -9.00 11.16
N GLU A 87 -2.64 -8.94 10.26
CA GLU A 87 -2.43 -7.79 9.37
C GLU A 87 -3.66 -7.55 8.49
N ARG A 88 -4.30 -8.60 7.95
CA ARG A 88 -5.55 -8.48 7.19
C ARG A 88 -6.69 -7.86 7.99
N ARG A 89 -6.87 -8.27 9.26
CA ARG A 89 -7.87 -7.68 10.16
C ARG A 89 -7.54 -6.22 10.50
N THR A 90 -6.26 -5.90 10.65
CA THR A 90 -5.79 -4.55 10.96
C THR A 90 -5.96 -3.61 9.76
N ALA A 91 -5.54 -4.02 8.57
CA ALA A 91 -5.74 -3.26 7.34
C ALA A 91 -7.21 -2.98 7.06
N ALA A 92 -8.09 -3.95 7.28
CA ALA A 92 -9.54 -3.75 7.17
C ALA A 92 -10.06 -2.65 8.13
N MET A 93 -9.50 -2.57 9.34
CA MET A 93 -9.81 -1.49 10.29
C MET A 93 -9.25 -0.14 9.84
N GLU A 94 -8.07 -0.10 9.23
CA GLU A 94 -7.53 1.12 8.65
C GLU A 94 -8.41 1.61 7.49
N THR A 95 -8.78 0.74 6.54
CA THR A 95 -9.72 1.08 5.46
C THR A 95 -11.03 1.65 6.00
N ARG A 96 -11.58 1.06 7.08
CA ARG A 96 -12.84 1.49 7.70
C ARG A 96 -12.76 2.88 8.36
N LEU A 97 -11.67 3.18 9.06
CA LEU A 97 -11.52 4.40 9.86
C LEU A 97 -10.78 5.52 9.12
N GLY A 98 -10.17 5.22 7.98
CA GLY A 98 -9.30 6.10 7.22
C GLY A 98 -7.82 5.89 7.53
N ARG A 99 -6.96 6.80 7.08
CA ARG A 99 -5.51 6.62 7.23
C ARG A 99 -5.06 6.73 8.68
N HIS A 100 -4.19 5.80 9.08
CA HIS A 100 -3.42 5.88 10.32
C HIS A 100 -2.75 7.25 10.47
N ASN A 101 -2.99 7.92 11.60
CA ASN A 101 -2.42 9.21 11.94
C ASN A 101 -1.87 9.19 13.37
N ARG A 102 -0.61 8.75 13.50
CA ARG A 102 0.17 8.83 14.74
C ARG A 102 0.54 10.25 15.20
N GLY A 103 0.32 11.26 14.35
CA GLY A 103 0.80 12.65 14.56
C GLY A 103 2.27 12.85 14.16
N ALA A 104 2.70 14.10 13.97
CA ALA A 104 4.03 14.43 13.45
C ALA A 104 5.20 14.10 14.40
N GLY A 105 4.95 13.53 15.59
CA GLY A 105 5.98 13.28 16.59
C GLY A 105 6.82 14.55 16.82
N GLY A 106 6.19 15.64 17.22
CA GLY A 106 6.90 16.90 17.42
C GLY A 106 7.97 16.77 18.50
N ALA A 107 9.07 17.50 18.35
CA ALA A 107 10.09 17.73 19.39
C ALA A 107 9.54 18.57 20.56
N PHE A 108 8.41 18.16 21.13
CA PHE A 108 7.97 18.64 22.43
C PHE A 108 8.72 17.82 23.48
N PRO A 109 9.47 18.47 24.37
CA PRO A 109 10.31 17.76 25.32
C PRO A 109 9.42 16.87 26.17
N GLU A 110 9.83 15.60 26.29
CA GLU A 110 9.36 14.57 27.23
C GLU A 110 9.01 15.17 28.61
N ALA A 111 9.72 16.23 29.01
CA ALA A 111 9.48 17.10 30.15
C ALA A 111 8.05 17.64 30.35
N VAL A 112 7.26 17.94 29.30
CA VAL A 112 5.87 18.44 29.47
C VAL A 112 4.92 17.30 29.86
N VAL A 113 5.11 16.11 29.27
CA VAL A 113 4.34 14.92 29.65
C VAL A 113 4.78 14.44 31.02
N SER A 114 6.09 14.38 31.30
CA SER A 114 6.64 14.04 32.62
C SER A 114 6.16 14.98 33.73
N ARG A 115 6.09 16.30 33.49
CA ARG A 115 5.49 17.26 34.45
C ARG A 115 3.99 17.09 34.63
N SER A 116 3.27 16.58 33.65
CA SER A 116 1.84 16.29 33.76
C SER A 116 1.60 15.08 34.66
N VAL A 117 2.47 14.07 34.60
CA VAL A 117 2.46 12.85 35.43
C VAL A 117 2.91 13.13 36.88
N GLU A 118 3.62 14.23 37.14
CA GLU A 118 4.00 14.68 38.50
C GLU A 118 2.86 15.38 39.27
N LEU A 119 1.70 15.61 38.67
CA LEU A 119 0.54 16.21 39.34
C LEU A 119 -0.10 15.21 40.35
N PRO A 120 -0.67 15.68 41.47
CA PRO A 120 -1.34 14.84 42.49
C PRO A 120 -2.44 13.91 41.93
N LEU A 121 -2.98 14.24 40.75
CA LEU A 121 -4.01 13.48 40.04
C LEU A 121 -3.50 12.12 39.49
N PHE A 122 -2.19 11.88 39.46
CA PHE A 122 -1.57 10.65 38.94
C PHE A 122 -1.04 9.70 40.02
N VAL A 123 -1.35 9.93 41.31
CA VAL A 123 -0.94 9.00 42.38
C VAL A 123 -1.41 7.57 42.09
N GLN A 124 -2.66 7.40 41.66
CA GLN A 124 -3.21 6.10 41.26
C GLN A 124 -2.44 5.46 40.09
N ALA A 125 -2.09 6.25 39.06
CA ALA A 125 -1.31 5.76 37.94
C ALA A 125 0.10 5.34 38.38
N ARG A 126 0.76 6.16 39.20
CA ARG A 126 2.08 5.87 39.76
C ARG A 126 2.07 4.64 40.65
N ASN A 127 1.03 4.47 41.47
CA ASN A 127 0.84 3.31 42.33
C ASN A 127 0.71 2.04 41.49
N PHE A 128 -0.15 2.05 40.46
CA PHE A 128 -0.28 0.90 39.56
C PHE A 128 1.04 0.54 38.87
N LEU A 129 1.78 1.54 38.37
CA LEU A 129 3.06 1.34 37.68
C LEU A 129 4.15 0.81 38.62
N ASN A 130 4.28 1.39 39.82
CA ASN A 130 5.44 1.15 40.69
C ASN A 130 5.19 0.12 41.81
N ASN A 131 3.93 -0.19 42.15
CA ASN A 131 3.59 -1.12 43.22
C ASN A 131 2.95 -2.40 42.65
N GLN A 132 3.74 -3.49 42.67
CA GLN A 132 3.31 -4.79 42.14
C GLN A 132 2.09 -5.37 42.87
N GLN A 133 1.92 -5.09 44.17
CA GLN A 133 0.78 -5.60 44.96
C GLN A 133 -0.52 -4.92 44.56
N ILE A 134 -0.50 -3.58 44.43
CA ILE A 134 -1.63 -2.80 43.90
C ILE A 134 -2.00 -3.30 42.51
N ARG A 135 -0.99 -3.52 41.66
CA ARG A 135 -1.22 -4.05 40.31
C ARG A 135 -1.88 -5.42 40.31
N ALA A 136 -1.40 -6.34 41.16
CA ALA A 136 -1.96 -7.68 41.30
C ALA A 136 -3.40 -7.65 41.80
N GLN A 137 -3.71 -6.77 42.75
CA GLN A 137 -5.06 -6.55 43.28
C GLN A 137 -6.01 -6.03 42.19
N VAL A 138 -5.61 -4.98 41.47
CA VAL A 138 -6.39 -4.40 40.36
C VAL A 138 -6.65 -5.46 39.28
N HIS A 139 -5.63 -6.21 38.86
CA HIS A 139 -5.81 -7.26 37.87
C HIS A 139 -6.78 -8.35 38.34
N ARG A 140 -6.65 -8.81 39.59
CA ARG A 140 -7.56 -9.82 40.14
C ARG A 140 -8.99 -9.31 40.17
N ARG A 141 -9.21 -8.07 40.61
CA ARG A 141 -10.53 -7.44 40.68
C ARG A 141 -11.20 -7.34 39.32
N ILE A 142 -10.44 -6.99 38.28
CA ILE A 142 -10.96 -6.92 36.92
C ILE A 142 -11.27 -8.32 36.42
N LEU A 143 -10.34 -9.27 36.52
CA LEU A 143 -10.51 -10.63 36.02
C LEU A 143 -11.69 -11.38 36.65
N GLU A 144 -11.99 -11.15 37.94
CA GLU A 144 -13.16 -11.74 38.62
C GLU A 144 -14.51 -11.23 38.08
N GLN A 145 -14.52 -10.08 37.39
CA GLN A 145 -15.72 -9.50 36.79
C GLN A 145 -15.82 -9.77 35.29
N LEU A 146 -14.77 -10.29 34.66
CA LEU A 146 -14.77 -10.65 33.23
C LEU A 146 -15.36 -12.05 33.02
N PRO A 147 -15.97 -12.31 31.84
CA PRO A 147 -16.33 -13.67 31.46
C PRO A 147 -15.07 -14.55 31.34
N THR A 148 -15.23 -15.85 31.60
CA THR A 148 -14.15 -16.83 31.53
C THR A 148 -13.89 -17.35 30.12
N GLU A 149 -14.87 -17.23 29.22
CA GLU A 149 -14.83 -17.66 27.82
C GLU A 149 -15.62 -16.69 26.93
N GLY A 150 -15.39 -16.77 25.62
CA GLY A 150 -16.16 -16.02 24.61
C GLY A 150 -15.41 -14.81 24.05
N GLU A 151 -16.17 -13.81 23.62
CA GLU A 151 -15.65 -12.69 22.84
C GLU A 151 -15.94 -11.35 23.54
N ILE A 152 -14.94 -10.48 23.62
CA ILE A 152 -15.07 -9.14 24.20
C ILE A 152 -14.59 -8.05 23.25
N VAL A 153 -15.19 -6.86 23.38
CA VAL A 153 -14.63 -5.60 22.89
C VAL A 153 -14.18 -4.81 24.10
N LEU A 154 -12.90 -4.43 24.14
CA LEU A 154 -12.29 -3.73 25.26
C LEU A 154 -12.13 -2.25 24.95
N LEU A 155 -12.69 -1.37 25.77
CA LEU A 155 -12.54 0.09 25.70
C LEU A 155 -11.74 0.57 26.91
N GLY A 156 -10.47 0.93 26.70
CA GLY A 156 -9.61 1.52 27.72
C GLY A 156 -9.59 3.05 27.63
N HIS A 157 -9.79 3.74 28.74
CA HIS A 157 -9.65 5.20 28.81
C HIS A 157 -8.53 5.60 29.75
N SER A 158 -7.63 6.49 29.30
CA SER A 158 -6.57 7.04 30.16
C SER A 158 -5.76 5.91 30.83
N LEU A 159 -5.60 5.90 32.16
CA LEU A 159 -4.97 4.80 32.92
C LEU A 159 -5.58 3.42 32.63
N GLY A 160 -6.89 3.33 32.38
CA GLY A 160 -7.57 2.09 32.01
C GLY A 160 -7.02 1.47 30.72
N SER A 161 -6.47 2.27 29.80
CA SER A 161 -5.78 1.78 28.60
C SER A 161 -4.48 1.04 28.94
N VAL A 162 -3.75 1.52 29.96
CA VAL A 162 -2.50 0.90 30.43
C VAL A 162 -2.81 -0.41 31.16
N ILE A 163 -3.82 -0.38 32.04
CA ILE A 163 -4.30 -1.57 32.77
C ILE A 163 -4.78 -2.63 31.77
N ALA A 164 -5.59 -2.22 30.78
CA ALA A 164 -6.06 -3.09 29.70
C ALA A 164 -4.90 -3.76 28.95
N ALA A 165 -3.90 -2.98 28.54
CA ALA A 165 -2.75 -3.50 27.79
C ALA A 165 -1.90 -4.50 28.60
N ASP A 166 -1.69 -4.28 29.90
CA ASP A 166 -1.02 -5.24 30.80
C ASP A 166 -1.89 -6.50 31.01
N LEU A 167 -3.21 -6.34 31.08
CA LEU A 167 -4.17 -7.44 31.22
C LEU A 167 -4.28 -8.35 30.01
N LEU A 168 -4.05 -7.87 28.78
CA LEU A 168 -4.20 -8.67 27.55
C LEU A 168 -3.48 -10.03 27.63
N ARG A 169 -2.32 -10.05 28.29
CA ARG A 169 -1.48 -11.23 28.46
C ARG A 169 -1.92 -12.16 29.60
N ARG A 170 -2.91 -11.75 30.39
CA ARG A 170 -3.40 -12.40 31.62
C ARG A 170 -4.89 -12.72 31.57
N LEU A 171 -5.55 -12.43 30.45
CA LEU A 171 -6.94 -12.81 30.21
C LEU A 171 -7.10 -14.35 30.32
N PRO A 172 -8.32 -14.86 30.51
CA PRO A 172 -8.58 -16.29 30.36
C PRO A 172 -8.21 -16.79 28.93
N PRO A 173 -7.67 -18.01 28.77
CA PRO A 173 -7.27 -18.54 27.46
C PRO A 173 -8.40 -18.65 26.44
N GLU A 174 -9.63 -18.90 26.91
CA GLU A 174 -10.82 -19.05 26.08
C GLU A 174 -11.51 -17.70 25.79
N LEU A 175 -10.92 -16.59 26.25
CA LEU A 175 -11.43 -15.25 26.04
C LEU A 175 -10.66 -14.53 24.93
N THR A 176 -11.37 -14.16 23.87
CA THR A 176 -10.81 -13.44 22.72
C THR A 176 -11.24 -11.97 22.74
N VAL A 177 -10.29 -11.07 22.53
CA VAL A 177 -10.52 -9.64 22.32
C VAL A 177 -10.75 -9.39 20.84
N LYS A 178 -12.02 -9.24 20.43
CA LYS A 178 -12.42 -8.92 19.05
C LYS A 178 -12.00 -7.53 18.62
N GLY A 179 -11.90 -6.61 19.58
CA GLY A 179 -11.44 -5.27 19.33
C GLY A 179 -10.92 -4.66 20.61
N PHE A 180 -9.71 -4.08 20.55
CA PHE A 180 -9.19 -3.27 21.62
C PHE A 180 -9.19 -1.81 21.18
N VAL A 181 -10.00 -0.98 21.83
CA VAL A 181 -10.08 0.45 21.58
C VAL A 181 -9.49 1.20 22.77
N THR A 182 -8.55 2.11 22.52
CA THR A 182 -8.03 3.00 23.57
C THR A 182 -8.32 4.46 23.25
N ILE A 183 -8.72 5.22 24.27
CA ILE A 183 -9.05 6.64 24.15
C ILE A 183 -8.27 7.46 25.18
N GLY A 184 -7.59 8.52 24.72
CA GLY A 184 -6.76 9.35 25.61
C GLY A 184 -5.62 8.57 26.30
N SER A 185 -5.06 7.56 25.62
CA SER A 185 -4.08 6.65 26.22
C SER A 185 -2.72 7.32 26.45
N PRO A 186 -2.11 7.22 27.65
CA PRO A 186 -0.77 7.71 27.91
C PRO A 186 0.33 6.74 27.48
N LEU A 187 0.01 5.57 26.91
CA LEU A 187 0.97 4.52 26.52
C LEU A 187 2.02 4.98 25.51
N ALA A 188 1.77 6.08 24.80
CA ALA A 188 2.77 6.71 23.96
C ALA A 188 3.97 7.27 24.76
N ASN A 189 3.91 7.40 26.08
CA ASN A 189 5.01 7.84 26.95
C ASN A 189 5.78 6.62 27.53
N GLY A 190 7.11 6.66 27.43
CA GLY A 190 8.04 5.66 27.97
C GLY A 190 7.85 5.31 29.44
N GLN A 191 7.36 6.26 30.25
CA GLN A 191 7.10 6.06 31.69
C GLN A 191 6.03 5.02 32.00
N PHE A 192 5.17 4.68 31.03
CA PHE A 192 4.10 3.69 31.17
C PHE A 192 4.52 2.29 30.70
N ASN A 193 5.82 2.06 30.47
CA ASN A 193 6.39 0.75 30.16
C ASN A 193 6.49 -0.16 31.41
N VAL A 194 5.34 -0.55 31.95
CA VAL A 194 5.23 -1.43 33.13
C VAL A 194 5.74 -2.84 32.81
N ASP A 195 6.61 -3.43 33.65
CA ASP A 195 7.15 -4.79 33.47
C ASP A 195 7.59 -5.13 32.03
N ASP A 196 8.29 -4.22 31.35
CA ASP A 196 8.71 -4.37 29.95
C ASP A 196 7.57 -4.58 28.94
N LEU A 197 6.36 -4.06 29.24
CA LEU A 197 5.16 -4.17 28.40
C LEU A 197 5.43 -3.91 26.92
N PHE A 198 6.16 -2.86 26.57
CA PHE A 198 6.41 -2.49 25.17
C PHE A 198 7.26 -3.52 24.45
N LYS A 199 8.23 -4.13 25.15
CA LYS A 199 9.02 -5.24 24.60
C LYS A 199 8.14 -6.47 24.37
N LEU A 200 7.23 -6.75 25.32
CA LEU A 200 6.34 -7.90 25.29
C LEU A 200 5.22 -7.77 24.25
N LEU A 201 4.88 -6.54 23.85
CA LEU A 201 3.88 -6.21 22.83
C LEU A 201 4.51 -5.81 21.48
N ARG A 202 5.79 -6.12 21.23
CA ARG A 202 6.40 -5.88 19.91
C ARG A 202 5.73 -6.68 18.80
N THR A 203 5.21 -7.85 19.14
CA THR A 203 4.47 -8.73 18.22
C THR A 203 3.01 -8.77 18.69
N PRO A 204 2.04 -8.80 17.75
CA PRO A 204 0.64 -8.96 18.10
C PRO A 204 0.37 -10.22 18.92
N LEU A 205 -0.66 -10.12 19.78
CA LEU A 205 -1.11 -11.23 20.62
C LEU A 205 -2.22 -12.01 19.91
N SER A 206 -2.19 -13.35 20.01
CA SER A 206 -3.14 -14.26 19.36
C SER A 206 -4.58 -14.08 19.81
N ASN A 207 -4.79 -13.63 21.04
CA ASN A 207 -6.11 -13.37 21.61
C ASN A 207 -6.63 -11.96 21.30
N VAL A 208 -5.94 -11.17 20.47
CA VAL A 208 -6.36 -9.82 20.06
C VAL A 208 -6.53 -9.79 18.55
N SER A 209 -7.72 -9.41 18.08
CA SER A 209 -8.02 -9.38 16.64
C SER A 209 -7.49 -8.12 15.96
N TRP A 210 -7.56 -6.96 16.64
CA TRP A 210 -7.00 -5.67 16.23
C TRP A 210 -6.98 -4.69 17.42
N TRP A 211 -6.14 -3.66 17.36
CA TRP A 211 -6.10 -2.56 18.34
C TRP A 211 -6.09 -1.19 17.65
N VAL A 212 -7.11 -0.38 17.98
CA VAL A 212 -7.25 1.01 17.55
C VAL A 212 -7.12 1.97 18.74
N ASN A 213 -6.26 2.97 18.62
CA ASN A 213 -6.08 4.05 19.58
C ASN A 213 -6.55 5.38 19.01
N PHE A 214 -7.42 6.08 19.73
CA PHE A 214 -7.84 7.44 19.42
C PHE A 214 -7.18 8.44 20.36
N TRP A 215 -6.53 9.44 19.77
CA TRP A 215 -5.85 10.50 20.51
C TRP A 215 -6.26 11.87 19.99
N SER A 216 -6.17 12.88 20.85
CA SER A 216 -6.44 14.27 20.48
C SER A 216 -5.21 15.15 20.70
N GLY A 217 -5.01 16.12 19.82
CA GLY A 217 -3.93 17.12 19.97
C GLY A 217 -4.17 18.10 21.13
N SER A 218 -5.42 18.24 21.59
CA SER A 218 -5.79 19.03 22.77
C SER A 218 -5.70 18.22 24.08
N ASP A 219 -5.44 16.91 24.00
CA ASP A 219 -5.30 16.03 25.16
C ASP A 219 -3.82 15.93 25.57
N PRO A 220 -3.42 16.53 26.72
CA PRO A 220 -2.04 16.47 27.18
C PRO A 220 -1.64 15.09 27.74
N VAL A 221 -2.61 14.27 28.18
CA VAL A 221 -2.36 12.95 28.77
C VAL A 221 -2.02 11.93 27.70
N ALA A 222 -2.63 12.06 26.51
CA ALA A 222 -2.33 11.23 25.34
C ALA A 222 -0.93 11.52 24.73
N ALA A 223 -0.05 12.23 25.44
CA ALA A 223 1.27 12.67 24.99
C ALA A 223 1.26 13.41 23.63
N LYS A 224 0.09 13.88 23.17
CA LYS A 224 -0.17 14.50 21.86
C LYS A 224 0.35 13.68 20.67
N ARG A 225 0.45 12.35 20.80
CA ARG A 225 0.89 11.43 19.75
C ARG A 225 0.28 10.05 19.94
N GLY A 226 0.37 9.24 18.89
CA GLY A 226 -0.15 7.87 18.88
C GLY A 226 0.63 6.85 19.73
N VAL A 227 -0.06 5.79 20.14
CA VAL A 227 0.48 4.64 20.90
C VAL A 227 1.38 3.76 20.03
N SER A 228 1.26 3.83 18.70
CA SER A 228 2.05 3.01 17.78
C SER A 228 3.56 3.25 17.88
N VAL A 229 3.98 4.35 18.52
CA VAL A 229 5.39 4.60 18.86
C VAL A 229 5.93 3.59 19.86
N ALA A 230 5.09 3.10 20.78
CA ALA A 230 5.45 2.10 21.78
C ALA A 230 5.04 0.68 21.36
N VAL A 231 3.90 0.53 20.68
CA VAL A 231 3.34 -0.76 20.24
C VAL A 231 3.09 -0.72 18.72
N PRO A 232 4.03 -1.20 17.88
CA PRO A 232 4.07 -0.87 16.45
C PRO A 232 2.86 -1.23 15.61
N TRP A 233 2.08 -2.22 16.03
CA TRP A 233 0.92 -2.76 15.30
C TRP A 233 -0.42 -2.11 15.68
N VAL A 234 -0.40 -1.09 16.54
CA VAL A 234 -1.60 -0.31 16.92
C VAL A 234 -1.91 0.72 15.84
N LEU A 235 -3.17 0.80 15.43
CA LEU A 235 -3.64 1.89 14.57
C LEU A 235 -4.01 3.10 15.43
N ASP A 236 -3.46 4.26 15.12
CA ASP A 236 -3.65 5.54 15.78
C ASP A 236 -4.50 6.46 14.91
N PHE A 237 -5.55 7.01 15.50
CA PHE A 237 -6.42 7.96 14.83
C PHE A 237 -6.50 9.25 15.63
N ARG A 238 -6.24 10.35 14.94
CA ARG A 238 -6.38 11.67 15.55
C ARG A 238 -7.83 12.11 15.47
N VAL A 239 -8.47 12.27 16.62
CA VAL A 239 -9.81 12.84 16.74
C VAL A 239 -9.75 14.27 17.26
N LYS A 240 -10.83 15.03 17.03
CA LYS A 240 -11.00 16.36 17.61
C LYS A 240 -11.78 16.22 18.91
N THR A 241 -11.21 16.67 20.01
CA THR A 241 -11.92 16.89 21.28
C THR A 241 -11.89 18.38 21.64
N SER A 242 -12.71 18.79 22.60
CA SER A 242 -12.74 20.17 23.08
C SER A 242 -11.34 20.76 23.36
N LEU A 243 -11.14 22.03 22.99
CA LEU A 243 -9.86 22.76 23.15
C LEU A 243 -9.56 23.19 24.60
N VAL A 244 -10.55 23.07 25.49
CA VAL A 244 -10.41 23.43 26.90
C VAL A 244 -9.69 22.30 27.66
N PRO A 245 -8.61 22.59 28.41
CA PRO A 245 -7.94 21.61 29.26
C PRO A 245 -8.91 21.00 30.28
N GLY A 246 -8.93 19.67 30.40
CA GLY A 246 -9.89 18.93 31.23
C GLY A 246 -10.95 18.21 30.38
N PRO A 247 -11.95 18.92 29.81
CA PRO A 247 -12.93 18.32 28.91
C PRO A 247 -12.29 17.58 27.72
N GLY A 248 -11.19 18.08 27.16
CA GLY A 248 -10.49 17.45 26.04
C GLY A 248 -9.94 16.03 26.30
N HIS A 249 -9.80 15.62 27.57
CA HIS A 249 -9.37 14.28 27.99
C HIS A 249 -10.55 13.38 28.47
N SER A 250 -11.78 13.90 28.49
CA SER A 250 -12.95 13.17 28.98
C SER A 250 -13.32 12.00 28.06
N SER A 251 -13.63 10.83 28.64
CA SER A 251 -14.13 9.67 27.87
C SER A 251 -15.39 9.99 27.09
N ARG A 252 -16.27 10.84 27.64
CA ARG A 252 -17.47 11.37 26.96
C ARG A 252 -17.16 12.02 25.62
N GLU A 253 -16.17 12.91 25.58
CA GLU A 253 -15.83 13.66 24.36
C GLU A 253 -15.22 12.76 23.29
N TYR A 254 -14.40 11.78 23.69
CA TYR A 254 -13.92 10.76 22.76
C TYR A 254 -15.06 9.88 22.23
N CYS A 255 -15.94 9.38 23.11
CA CYS A 255 -17.06 8.52 22.71
C CYS A 255 -18.14 9.24 21.89
N ALA A 256 -18.17 10.58 21.92
CA ALA A 256 -19.04 11.37 21.05
C ALA A 256 -18.58 11.38 19.58
N ASN A 257 -17.34 10.94 19.29
CA ASN A 257 -16.80 10.91 17.95
C ASN A 257 -17.26 9.65 17.18
N ASP A 258 -17.73 9.84 15.95
CA ASP A 258 -18.26 8.77 15.11
C ASP A 258 -17.20 7.70 14.76
N ALA A 259 -15.91 8.04 14.69
CA ALA A 259 -14.85 7.05 14.44
C ALA A 259 -14.67 6.08 15.61
N VAL A 260 -14.86 6.54 16.85
CA VAL A 260 -14.84 5.68 18.04
C VAL A 260 -16.06 4.74 18.02
N ALA A 261 -17.22 5.28 17.67
CA ALA A 261 -18.43 4.48 17.49
C ALA A 261 -18.29 3.45 16.35
N GLU A 262 -17.65 3.79 15.23
CA GLU A 262 -17.41 2.86 14.12
C GLU A 262 -16.52 1.68 14.55
N ALA A 263 -15.44 1.95 15.28
CA ALA A 263 -14.55 0.89 15.77
C ALA A 263 -15.26 -0.05 16.76
N ILE A 264 -15.96 0.50 17.75
CA ILE A 264 -16.70 -0.30 18.73
C ILE A 264 -17.87 -1.03 18.06
N GLY A 265 -18.61 -0.35 17.19
CA GLY A 265 -19.74 -0.92 16.47
C GLY A 265 -19.33 -2.10 15.59
N PHE A 266 -18.22 -1.98 14.87
CA PHE A 266 -17.67 -3.11 14.11
C PHE A 266 -17.24 -4.27 15.01
N GLY A 267 -16.57 -3.97 16.13
CA GLY A 267 -16.16 -5.01 17.10
C GLY A 267 -17.34 -5.77 17.71
N LEU A 268 -18.48 -5.11 17.91
CA LEU A 268 -19.68 -5.70 18.50
C LEU A 268 -20.60 -6.37 17.47
N PHE A 269 -20.74 -5.78 16.28
CA PHE A 269 -21.80 -6.13 15.34
C PHE A 269 -21.29 -6.59 13.97
N GLY A 270 -19.99 -6.52 13.69
CA GLY A 270 -19.40 -6.84 12.40
C GLY A 270 -19.65 -5.76 11.33
N SER A 271 -19.50 -6.10 10.04
CA SER A 271 -19.75 -5.15 8.96
C SER A 271 -21.24 -4.85 8.79
N ARG A 272 -21.56 -3.58 8.47
CA ARG A 272 -22.92 -3.12 8.14
C ARG A 272 -23.39 -3.60 6.76
N SER A 273 -22.47 -4.11 5.94
CA SER A 273 -22.66 -4.47 4.54
C SER A 273 -23.51 -5.74 4.36
N LYS A 274 -24.83 -5.60 4.46
CA LYS A 274 -25.74 -6.45 3.67
C LYS A 274 -26.17 -5.63 2.46
N GLU A 275 -25.54 -5.92 1.32
CA GLU A 275 -25.90 -5.48 -0.03
C GLU A 275 -26.40 -4.04 -0.15
N ILE A 276 -25.48 -3.08 -0.23
CA ILE A 276 -25.80 -1.81 -0.91
C ILE A 276 -24.88 -1.72 -2.12
N VAL A 277 -25.30 -2.41 -3.19
CA VAL A 277 -24.95 -2.00 -4.55
C VAL A 277 -25.47 -0.58 -4.67
N LEU A 278 -24.57 0.39 -4.67
CA LEU A 278 -24.86 1.70 -5.22
C LEU A 278 -25.37 1.42 -6.64
N ALA A 279 -26.68 1.56 -6.80
CA ALA A 279 -27.33 1.58 -8.10
C ALA A 279 -26.92 2.89 -8.79
N GLU A 280 -25.62 3.05 -9.04
CA GLU A 280 -25.19 3.88 -10.14
C GLU A 280 -25.83 3.29 -11.38
N LYS A 281 -26.45 4.16 -12.16
CA LYS A 281 -26.99 3.78 -13.46
C LYS A 281 -25.85 3.12 -14.22
N ASN A 282 -25.92 1.79 -14.31
CA ASN A 282 -25.02 0.91 -15.05
C ASN A 282 -25.04 1.33 -16.52
N LEU A 283 -24.39 2.44 -16.84
CA LEU A 283 -24.25 2.93 -18.19
C LEU A 283 -23.14 2.09 -18.81
N GLN A 284 -23.46 1.40 -19.91
CA GLN A 284 -22.45 0.79 -20.77
C GLN A 284 -21.67 1.92 -21.45
N ILE A 285 -20.68 2.46 -20.75
CA ILE A 285 -19.71 3.39 -21.31
C ILE A 285 -18.41 2.64 -21.61
N PRO A 286 -17.71 3.00 -22.69
CA PRO A 286 -16.42 2.38 -23.01
C PRO A 286 -15.39 2.74 -21.94
N LEU A 287 -14.57 1.76 -21.57
CA LEU A 287 -13.40 1.95 -20.72
C LEU A 287 -12.39 2.89 -21.42
N ASN A 288 -11.75 3.76 -20.66
CA ASN A 288 -10.58 4.51 -21.13
C ASN A 288 -9.29 3.68 -20.95
N ASP A 289 -8.17 4.15 -21.52
CA ASP A 289 -6.92 3.38 -21.54
C ASP A 289 -6.39 3.02 -20.15
N ALA A 290 -6.60 3.90 -19.15
CA ALA A 290 -6.22 3.68 -17.76
C ALA A 290 -7.07 2.57 -17.11
N GLU A 291 -8.38 2.64 -17.31
CA GLU A 291 -9.35 1.65 -16.82
C GLU A 291 -9.07 0.28 -17.45
N ILE A 292 -8.71 0.25 -18.74
CA ILE A 292 -8.28 -0.97 -19.44
C ILE A 292 -6.99 -1.51 -18.84
N PHE A 293 -5.98 -0.67 -18.61
CA PHE A 293 -4.71 -1.09 -18.00
C PHE A 293 -4.92 -1.74 -16.64
N VAL A 294 -5.68 -1.08 -15.74
CA VAL A 294 -5.97 -1.60 -14.40
C VAL A 294 -6.68 -2.95 -14.47
N LEU A 295 -7.69 -3.07 -15.33
CA LEU A 295 -8.41 -4.34 -15.52
C LEU A 295 -7.47 -5.46 -16.00
N GLN A 296 -6.58 -5.16 -16.95
CA GLN A 296 -5.60 -6.12 -17.47
C GLN A 296 -4.57 -6.53 -16.42
N ALA A 297 -4.01 -5.57 -15.67
CA ALA A 297 -3.06 -5.82 -14.59
C ALA A 297 -3.67 -6.70 -13.49
N LEU A 298 -4.87 -6.34 -13.01
CA LEU A 298 -5.57 -7.12 -12.00
C LEU A 298 -5.92 -8.53 -12.49
N ARG A 299 -6.33 -8.68 -13.76
CA ARG A 299 -6.61 -10.00 -14.35
C ARG A 299 -5.35 -10.86 -14.45
N TYR A 300 -4.22 -10.28 -14.85
CA TYR A 300 -2.95 -11.00 -14.89
C TYR A 300 -2.50 -11.45 -13.49
N CYS A 301 -2.59 -10.56 -12.48
CA CYS A 301 -2.32 -10.92 -11.09
C CYS A 301 -3.26 -12.03 -10.58
N TYR A 302 -4.55 -11.97 -10.91
CA TYR A 302 -5.49 -13.04 -10.55
C TYR A 302 -5.08 -14.39 -11.16
N LEU A 303 -4.64 -14.42 -12.42
CA LEU A 303 -4.17 -15.66 -13.06
C LEU A 303 -2.87 -16.19 -12.43
N ILE A 304 -1.99 -15.30 -11.93
CA ILE A 304 -0.85 -15.70 -11.09
C ILE A 304 -1.34 -16.35 -9.80
N LEU A 305 -2.28 -15.71 -9.09
CA LEU A 305 -2.84 -16.21 -7.83
C LEU A 305 -3.38 -17.63 -7.97
N GLN A 306 -4.11 -17.93 -9.04
CA GLN A 306 -4.68 -19.26 -9.31
C GLN A 306 -3.64 -20.36 -9.48
N ARG A 307 -2.37 -20.01 -9.73
CA ARG A 307 -1.27 -20.94 -9.97
C ARG A 307 -0.32 -21.08 -8.77
N LEU A 308 -0.38 -20.16 -7.81
CA LEU A 308 0.40 -20.21 -6.58
C LEU A 308 -0.07 -21.38 -5.68
N LYS A 309 0.81 -21.80 -4.76
CA LYS A 309 0.53 -22.90 -3.82
C LYS A 309 1.10 -22.59 -2.43
N GLY A 310 0.49 -23.16 -1.40
CA GLY A 310 0.92 -22.98 -0.01
C GLY A 310 0.75 -21.54 0.48
N ASP A 311 1.62 -21.12 1.40
CA ASP A 311 1.53 -19.82 2.09
C ASP A 311 1.69 -18.61 1.16
N GLU A 312 2.26 -18.79 -0.04
CA GLU A 312 2.34 -17.75 -1.07
C GLU A 312 0.97 -17.31 -1.57
N VAL A 313 -0.01 -18.23 -1.63
CA VAL A 313 -1.38 -17.91 -2.05
C VAL A 313 -1.99 -16.86 -1.15
N LEU A 314 -1.89 -17.05 0.18
CA LEU A 314 -2.50 -16.16 1.15
C LEU A 314 -1.86 -14.77 1.14
N ARG A 315 -0.52 -14.70 1.04
CA ARG A 315 0.20 -13.41 0.93
C ARG A 315 -0.16 -12.67 -0.36
N TYR A 316 -0.20 -13.39 -1.48
CA TYR A 316 -0.49 -12.81 -2.78
C TYR A 316 -1.97 -12.40 -2.91
N GLU A 317 -2.89 -13.19 -2.37
CA GLU A 317 -4.32 -12.86 -2.29
C GLU A 317 -4.55 -11.59 -1.48
N TYR A 318 -3.92 -11.49 -0.30
CA TYR A 318 -3.96 -10.28 0.51
C TYR A 318 -3.46 -9.06 -0.27
N ALA A 319 -2.27 -9.15 -0.87
CA ALA A 319 -1.69 -8.05 -1.65
C ALA A 319 -2.54 -7.64 -2.86
N LEU A 320 -3.12 -8.62 -3.58
CA LEU A 320 -4.02 -8.37 -4.70
C LEU A 320 -5.31 -7.70 -4.26
N ARG A 321 -5.91 -8.13 -3.16
CA ARG A 321 -7.13 -7.56 -2.58
C ARG A 321 -6.93 -6.08 -2.23
N GLU A 322 -5.86 -5.76 -1.49
CA GLU A 322 -5.53 -4.36 -1.12
C GLU A 322 -5.21 -3.51 -2.35
N THR A 323 -4.51 -4.08 -3.34
CA THR A 323 -4.19 -3.37 -4.58
C THR A 323 -5.43 -3.08 -5.41
N GLN A 324 -6.36 -4.04 -5.53
CA GLN A 324 -7.60 -3.87 -6.26
C GLN A 324 -8.46 -2.76 -5.65
N ASP A 325 -8.70 -2.80 -4.33
CA ASP A 325 -9.46 -1.76 -3.62
C ASP A 325 -8.88 -0.36 -3.89
N ARG A 326 -7.57 -0.21 -3.70
CA ARG A 326 -6.86 1.05 -3.95
C ARG A 326 -7.03 1.55 -5.39
N LEU A 327 -6.80 0.70 -6.39
CA LEU A 327 -6.90 1.09 -7.80
C LEU A 327 -8.33 1.46 -8.21
N ILE A 328 -9.33 0.74 -7.68
CA ILE A 328 -10.74 1.01 -7.96
C ILE A 328 -11.18 2.33 -7.31
N GLU A 329 -10.84 2.57 -6.04
CA GLU A 329 -11.12 3.85 -5.36
C GLU A 329 -10.48 5.04 -6.08
N GLU A 330 -9.25 4.88 -6.58
CA GLU A 330 -8.60 5.92 -7.37
C GLU A 330 -9.32 6.19 -8.69
N ILE A 331 -9.82 5.16 -9.40
CA ILE A 331 -10.64 5.34 -10.61
C ILE A 331 -11.92 6.09 -10.27
N LYS A 332 -12.61 5.73 -9.18
CA LYS A 332 -13.83 6.42 -8.74
C LYS A 332 -13.55 7.89 -8.43
N SER A 333 -12.48 8.18 -7.69
CA SER A 333 -12.09 9.55 -7.34
C SER A 333 -11.81 10.39 -8.58
N ARG A 334 -10.98 9.88 -9.52
CA ARG A 334 -10.67 10.59 -10.77
C ARG A 334 -11.92 10.81 -11.61
N ASN A 335 -12.74 9.79 -11.78
CA ASN A 335 -13.95 9.89 -12.59
C ASN A 335 -14.94 10.91 -11.96
N ALA A 336 -15.04 10.96 -10.64
CA ALA A 336 -15.83 11.98 -9.93
C ALA A 336 -15.29 13.41 -10.18
N GLU A 337 -13.97 13.61 -10.13
CA GLU A 337 -13.32 14.91 -10.45
C GLU A 337 -13.56 15.34 -11.90
N GLU A 338 -13.54 14.40 -12.84
CA GLU A 338 -13.78 14.64 -14.26
C GLU A 338 -15.28 14.70 -14.64
N GLY A 339 -16.19 14.45 -13.69
CA GLY A 339 -17.64 14.36 -13.95
C GLY A 339 -18.03 13.19 -14.85
N ARG A 340 -17.17 12.16 -14.94
CA ARG A 340 -17.36 10.94 -15.73
C ARG A 340 -18.06 9.86 -14.89
N PRO A 341 -19.09 9.17 -15.39
CA PRO A 341 -19.67 8.01 -14.69
C PRO A 341 -18.68 6.85 -14.55
N ILE A 342 -18.90 5.95 -13.59
CA ILE A 342 -18.05 4.76 -13.43
C ILE A 342 -18.51 3.66 -14.42
N PRO A 343 -17.62 3.10 -15.26
CA PRO A 343 -17.96 1.98 -16.13
C PRO A 343 -18.37 0.74 -15.35
N LYS A 344 -19.30 -0.06 -15.91
CA LYS A 344 -19.85 -1.26 -15.25
C LYS A 344 -18.77 -2.29 -14.89
N GLU A 345 -17.76 -2.44 -15.74
CA GLU A 345 -16.65 -3.37 -15.55
C GLU A 345 -15.82 -2.97 -14.32
N ILE A 346 -15.63 -1.68 -14.07
CA ILE A 346 -14.95 -1.14 -12.89
C ILE A 346 -15.84 -1.26 -11.65
N ALA A 347 -17.12 -0.86 -11.75
CA ALA A 347 -18.06 -0.93 -10.63
C ALA A 347 -18.24 -2.35 -10.07
N ARG A 348 -18.08 -3.39 -10.89
CA ARG A 348 -18.14 -4.80 -10.47
C ARG A 348 -16.93 -5.27 -9.65
N LEU A 349 -15.82 -4.54 -9.71
CA LEU A 349 -14.61 -4.87 -8.96
C LEU A 349 -14.58 -4.22 -7.58
N ASP A 350 -15.59 -3.42 -7.27
CA ASP A 350 -15.81 -2.79 -5.98
C ASP A 350 -16.31 -3.80 -4.93
N PHE A 351 -15.81 -3.68 -3.70
CA PHE A 351 -16.19 -4.53 -2.57
C PHE A 351 -15.85 -3.86 -1.24
N ASP A 352 -16.42 -4.37 -0.14
CA ASP A 352 -16.11 -3.89 1.20
C ASP A 352 -14.74 -4.41 1.66
N ASN A 353 -13.66 -3.69 1.32
CA ASN A 353 -12.32 -4.04 1.75
C ASN A 353 -12.15 -3.92 3.29
N GLY A 354 -13.03 -3.16 3.96
CA GLY A 354 -13.11 -3.04 5.42
C GLY A 354 -13.75 -4.24 6.14
N ASP A 355 -14.22 -5.26 5.41
CA ASP A 355 -14.54 -6.58 5.96
C ASP A 355 -13.45 -7.57 5.58
N PRO A 356 -12.61 -8.04 6.53
CA PRO A 356 -11.53 -8.96 6.20
C PRO A 356 -12.05 -10.25 5.57
N ASN A 357 -13.31 -10.67 5.74
CA ASN A 357 -13.84 -11.89 5.12
C ASN A 357 -14.48 -11.66 3.75
N ALA A 358 -14.63 -10.42 3.30
CA ALA A 358 -15.17 -10.12 1.98
C ALA A 358 -14.22 -10.61 0.88
N ALA A 359 -14.75 -11.42 -0.03
CA ALA A 359 -14.02 -11.91 -1.20
C ALA A 359 -13.86 -10.79 -2.23
N ALA A 360 -12.62 -10.59 -2.70
CA ALA A 360 -12.36 -9.66 -3.79
C ALA A 360 -13.04 -10.18 -5.09
N PRO A 361 -13.85 -9.36 -5.77
CA PRO A 361 -14.44 -9.76 -7.04
C PRO A 361 -13.38 -10.07 -8.08
N VAL A 362 -13.62 -11.12 -8.87
CA VAL A 362 -12.69 -11.57 -9.89
C VAL A 362 -12.66 -10.58 -11.06
N PRO A 363 -11.47 -10.06 -11.45
CA PRO A 363 -11.31 -9.23 -12.65
C PRO A 363 -11.85 -9.92 -13.91
N GLY A 364 -12.64 -9.17 -14.69
CA GLY A 364 -13.19 -9.64 -15.95
C GLY A 364 -12.12 -9.85 -17.03
N LEU A 365 -12.55 -10.37 -18.18
CA LEU A 365 -11.68 -10.52 -19.34
C LEU A 365 -11.24 -9.14 -19.86
N SER A 366 -10.01 -9.07 -20.38
CA SER A 366 -9.52 -7.87 -21.06
C SER A 366 -10.39 -7.58 -22.29
N PRO A 367 -10.73 -6.30 -22.55
CA PRO A 367 -11.23 -5.86 -23.84
C PRO A 367 -10.27 -6.23 -24.98
N PHE A 368 -10.81 -6.29 -26.20
CA PHE A 368 -10.01 -6.49 -27.41
C PHE A 368 -9.03 -5.32 -27.60
N MET A 369 -7.80 -5.65 -27.96
CA MET A 369 -6.76 -4.70 -28.35
C MET A 369 -6.05 -5.23 -29.59
N PRO A 370 -5.75 -4.38 -30.59
CA PRO A 370 -4.94 -4.78 -31.74
C PRO A 370 -3.62 -5.42 -31.30
N LYS A 371 -3.17 -6.46 -32.00
CA LYS A 371 -2.01 -7.28 -31.61
C LYS A 371 -0.76 -6.46 -31.31
N GLU A 372 -0.49 -5.46 -32.13
CA GLU A 372 0.63 -4.54 -31.99
C GLU A 372 0.59 -3.75 -30.67
N GLN A 373 -0.53 -3.09 -30.37
CA GLN A 373 -0.74 -2.36 -29.12
C GLN A 373 -0.72 -3.30 -27.90
N ALA A 374 -1.26 -4.51 -28.08
CA ALA A 374 -1.27 -5.51 -27.01
C ALA A 374 0.13 -5.99 -26.63
N ILE A 375 1.04 -6.15 -27.59
CA ILE A 375 2.44 -6.52 -27.32
C ILE A 375 3.12 -5.45 -26.47
N GLU A 376 2.98 -4.18 -26.84
CA GLU A 376 3.52 -3.04 -26.07
C GLU A 376 2.96 -3.03 -24.64
N ARG A 377 1.63 -3.17 -24.51
CA ARG A 377 0.92 -3.19 -23.22
C ARG A 377 1.34 -4.36 -22.33
N LEU A 378 1.49 -5.55 -22.89
CA LEU A 378 1.86 -6.74 -22.11
C LEU A 378 3.28 -6.66 -21.58
N LEU A 379 4.23 -6.13 -22.38
CA LEU A 379 5.59 -5.87 -21.91
C LEU A 379 5.61 -4.90 -20.71
N GLU A 380 4.77 -3.87 -20.74
CA GLU A 380 4.60 -2.95 -19.62
C GLU A 380 4.09 -3.66 -18.35
N ILE A 381 3.06 -4.50 -18.49
CA ILE A 381 2.47 -5.26 -17.38
C ILE A 381 3.48 -6.21 -16.74
N ILE A 382 4.28 -6.92 -17.54
CA ILE A 382 5.25 -7.93 -17.04
C ILE A 382 6.49 -7.28 -16.46
N GLY A 383 6.87 -6.11 -16.96
CA GLY A 383 8.03 -5.38 -16.47
C GLY A 383 7.86 -4.85 -15.04
N GLN A 384 6.63 -4.75 -14.52
CA GLN A 384 6.34 -4.03 -13.29
C GLN A 384 5.92 -4.94 -12.13
N ASN A 385 6.19 -4.49 -10.90
CA ASN A 385 5.51 -5.02 -9.73
C ASN A 385 4.11 -4.37 -9.64
N LEU A 386 3.09 -5.12 -10.08
CA LEU A 386 1.71 -4.65 -10.11
C LEU A 386 1.05 -4.62 -8.72
N LEU A 387 1.68 -5.22 -7.71
CA LEU A 387 1.15 -5.31 -6.34
C LEU A 387 1.87 -4.36 -5.37
N LEU A 388 2.46 -3.26 -5.84
CA LEU A 388 3.09 -2.29 -4.95
C LEU A 388 2.11 -1.82 -3.84
N PRO A 389 2.60 -1.67 -2.59
CA PRO A 389 4.00 -1.74 -2.14
C PRO A 389 4.49 -3.16 -1.77
N PHE A 390 3.73 -4.21 -2.04
CA PHE A 390 4.04 -5.57 -1.63
C PHE A 390 5.09 -6.22 -2.56
N GLU A 391 6.16 -6.75 -1.98
CA GLU A 391 7.19 -7.49 -2.71
C GLU A 391 7.03 -8.99 -2.47
N ILE A 392 6.41 -9.68 -3.43
CA ILE A 392 6.17 -11.13 -3.37
C ILE A 392 6.87 -11.77 -4.57
N GLU A 393 7.85 -12.63 -4.30
CA GLU A 393 8.54 -13.37 -5.35
C GLU A 393 7.58 -14.41 -5.97
N VAL A 394 7.36 -14.29 -7.28
CA VAL A 394 6.56 -15.26 -8.05
C VAL A 394 7.49 -16.02 -8.99
N PRO A 395 7.50 -17.37 -8.96
CA PRO A 395 8.30 -18.16 -9.89
C PRO A 395 8.03 -17.80 -11.35
N GLU A 396 9.09 -17.62 -12.16
CA GLU A 396 8.98 -17.28 -13.59
C GLU A 396 8.03 -18.22 -14.35
N LYS A 397 8.10 -19.53 -14.06
CA LYS A 397 7.22 -20.52 -14.67
C LYS A 397 5.74 -20.18 -14.45
N ILE A 398 5.38 -19.72 -13.25
CA ILE A 398 4.01 -19.32 -12.92
C ILE A 398 3.63 -18.05 -13.67
N GLN A 399 4.51 -17.05 -13.71
CA GLN A 399 4.27 -15.80 -14.47
C GLN A 399 4.06 -16.09 -15.96
N ARG A 400 4.93 -16.92 -16.55
CA ARG A 400 4.86 -17.35 -17.95
C ARG A 400 3.56 -18.10 -18.25
N GLU A 401 3.17 -19.04 -17.40
CA GLU A 401 1.91 -19.77 -17.57
C GLU A 401 0.68 -18.88 -17.41
N ALA A 402 0.67 -17.96 -16.43
CA ALA A 402 -0.41 -16.99 -16.25
C ALA A 402 -0.56 -16.04 -17.44
N LEU A 403 0.55 -15.61 -18.05
CA LEU A 403 0.51 -14.75 -19.23
C LEU A 403 0.01 -15.48 -20.49
N ARG A 404 0.33 -16.78 -20.61
CA ARG A 404 -0.23 -17.62 -21.67
C ARG A 404 -1.74 -17.76 -21.52
N ASP A 405 -2.25 -17.92 -20.30
CA ASP A 405 -3.69 -17.93 -20.04
C ASP A 405 -4.30 -16.56 -20.36
N PHE A 406 -3.67 -15.48 -19.90
CA PHE A 406 -4.14 -14.11 -20.13
C PHE A 406 -4.28 -13.83 -21.64
N THR A 407 -3.26 -14.15 -22.43
CA THR A 407 -3.30 -13.95 -23.89
C THR A 407 -4.25 -14.92 -24.60
N ALA A 408 -4.45 -16.14 -24.09
CA ALA A 408 -5.45 -17.07 -24.61
C ALA A 408 -6.89 -16.64 -24.33
N GLU A 409 -7.11 -15.95 -23.21
CA GLU A 409 -8.39 -15.33 -22.86
C GLU A 409 -8.73 -14.11 -23.73
N THR A 410 -7.73 -13.58 -24.44
CA THR A 410 -7.89 -12.55 -25.47
C THR A 410 -7.87 -13.16 -26.88
N GLN A 411 -8.17 -12.34 -27.90
CA GLN A 411 -8.08 -12.77 -29.30
C GLN A 411 -6.62 -12.87 -29.83
N LEU A 412 -5.61 -12.76 -28.96
CA LEU A 412 -4.18 -12.84 -29.32
C LEU A 412 -3.66 -14.28 -29.41
N GLY A 413 -4.28 -15.20 -28.65
CA GLY A 413 -3.85 -16.59 -28.55
C GLY A 413 -2.66 -16.80 -27.60
N SER A 414 -2.51 -18.04 -27.12
CA SER A 414 -1.53 -18.40 -26.07
C SER A 414 -0.06 -18.28 -26.47
N THR A 415 0.26 -18.20 -27.77
CA THR A 415 1.63 -18.12 -28.28
C THR A 415 2.26 -16.76 -27.97
N VAL A 416 1.49 -15.68 -28.10
CA VAL A 416 1.96 -14.31 -27.83
C VAL A 416 2.47 -14.19 -26.39
N GLY A 417 1.77 -14.76 -25.41
CA GLY A 417 2.22 -14.74 -24.01
C GLY A 417 3.55 -15.48 -23.80
N ALA A 418 3.77 -16.60 -24.49
CA ALA A 418 5.06 -17.30 -24.40
C ALA A 418 6.19 -16.49 -25.06
N ASP A 419 5.90 -15.89 -26.22
CA ASP A 419 6.87 -15.12 -27.00
C ASP A 419 7.42 -13.92 -26.23
N ILE A 420 6.60 -13.25 -25.41
CA ILE A 420 7.02 -12.09 -24.62
C ILE A 420 8.13 -12.44 -23.62
N PHE A 421 7.98 -13.55 -22.87
CA PHE A 421 9.02 -13.99 -21.94
C PHE A 421 10.32 -14.37 -22.66
N ASP A 422 10.20 -15.04 -23.81
CA ASP A 422 11.37 -15.44 -24.61
C ASP A 422 12.09 -14.23 -25.21
N ALA A 423 11.35 -13.19 -25.62
CA ALA A 423 11.91 -11.92 -26.09
C ALA A 423 12.64 -11.17 -24.97
N LEU A 424 12.02 -11.04 -23.79
CA LEU A 424 12.64 -10.45 -22.60
C LEU A 424 13.93 -11.17 -22.21
N GLN A 425 13.90 -12.51 -22.17
CA GLN A 425 15.07 -13.32 -21.84
C GLN A 425 16.20 -13.13 -22.86
N THR A 426 15.87 -13.10 -24.16
CA THR A 426 16.83 -12.84 -25.22
C THR A 426 17.45 -11.44 -25.07
N ALA A 427 16.63 -10.41 -24.86
CA ALA A 427 17.10 -9.03 -24.71
C ALA A 427 18.01 -8.86 -23.48
N VAL A 428 17.65 -9.45 -22.33
CA VAL A 428 18.53 -9.48 -21.14
C VAL A 428 19.86 -10.18 -21.43
N GLY A 429 19.84 -11.29 -22.19
CA GLY A 429 21.05 -11.99 -22.61
C GLY A 429 21.98 -11.13 -23.46
N VAL A 430 21.42 -10.35 -24.39
CA VAL A 430 22.16 -9.39 -25.23
C VAL A 430 22.76 -8.27 -24.38
N VAL A 431 21.95 -7.65 -23.52
CA VAL A 431 22.37 -6.51 -22.71
C VAL A 431 23.42 -6.91 -21.68
N SER A 432 23.27 -8.04 -21.00
CA SER A 432 24.21 -8.48 -19.96
C SER A 432 25.51 -9.13 -20.49
N GLY A 433 25.60 -9.42 -21.80
CA GLY A 433 26.73 -10.12 -22.40
C GLY A 433 26.89 -11.58 -21.97
N SER A 434 25.88 -12.15 -21.29
CA SER A 434 25.88 -13.53 -20.81
C SER A 434 24.52 -14.18 -21.01
N ALA A 435 24.48 -15.25 -21.80
CA ALA A 435 23.27 -16.08 -22.02
C ALA A 435 22.77 -16.78 -20.74
N LYS A 436 23.53 -16.75 -19.63
CA LYS A 436 23.15 -17.31 -18.32
C LYS A 436 22.73 -16.25 -17.30
N SER A 437 22.58 -14.99 -17.72
CA SER A 437 22.18 -13.92 -16.82
C SER A 437 20.76 -14.15 -16.29
N ASN A 438 20.61 -14.08 -14.97
CA ASN A 438 19.34 -14.32 -14.32
C ASN A 438 18.44 -13.10 -14.55
N TRP A 439 17.40 -13.23 -15.38
CA TRP A 439 16.43 -12.16 -15.58
C TRP A 439 15.82 -11.70 -14.25
N ARG A 440 15.88 -12.48 -13.17
CA ARG A 440 15.48 -12.05 -11.81
C ARG A 440 16.26 -10.84 -11.29
N LYS A 441 17.51 -10.61 -11.72
CA LYS A 441 18.23 -9.34 -11.44
C LYS A 441 17.54 -8.13 -12.09
N TRP A 442 16.74 -8.42 -13.12
CA TRP A 442 15.98 -7.49 -13.94
C TRP A 442 14.47 -7.62 -13.71
N GLY A 443 13.97 -8.64 -12.99
CA GLY A 443 12.56 -8.80 -12.63
C GLY A 443 12.04 -7.69 -11.73
N ALA A 444 12.94 -6.81 -11.27
CA ALA A 444 12.67 -5.49 -10.72
C ALA A 444 12.71 -4.38 -11.80
N PHE A 445 12.23 -4.67 -13.01
CA PHE A 445 12.04 -3.70 -14.10
C PHE A 445 10.92 -2.69 -13.83
N GLY A 446 10.38 -2.69 -12.62
CA GLY A 446 9.69 -1.54 -12.10
C GLY A 446 10.71 -0.46 -11.78
N VAL A 447 10.66 0.63 -12.55
CA VAL A 447 11.03 1.99 -12.09
C VAL A 447 10.36 2.35 -10.73
N GLY A 448 9.49 1.48 -10.18
CA GLY A 448 9.00 1.55 -8.80
C GLY A 448 9.93 1.02 -7.68
N ALA A 449 10.96 0.20 -7.95
CA ALA A 449 11.79 -0.39 -6.87
C ALA A 449 13.14 0.31 -6.68
N ALA A 450 13.76 0.85 -7.73
CA ALA A 450 15.03 1.59 -7.61
C ALA A 450 14.90 2.91 -6.82
N ALA A 451 13.68 3.43 -6.65
CA ALA A 451 13.41 4.65 -5.87
C ALA A 451 13.34 4.43 -4.35
N LEU A 452 13.25 3.19 -3.84
CA LEU A 452 13.12 2.94 -2.40
C LEU A 452 14.43 2.85 -1.62
N THR A 453 15.59 2.81 -2.31
CA THR A 453 16.91 2.74 -1.65
C THR A 453 17.79 3.98 -1.77
N ALA A 454 17.32 5.03 -2.45
CA ALA A 454 18.06 6.29 -2.60
C ALA A 454 17.37 7.50 -1.93
N ALA A 455 16.54 7.30 -0.91
CA ALA A 455 15.84 8.41 -0.23
C ALA A 455 15.62 8.22 1.28
N THR A 456 16.60 7.68 2.01
CA THR A 456 16.75 8.01 3.44
C THR A 456 17.60 9.28 3.67
N GLY A 457 17.95 10.00 2.61
CA GLY A 457 18.55 11.34 2.66
C GLY A 457 17.92 12.22 1.59
N GLY A 458 17.24 13.29 2.00
CA GLY A 458 16.21 13.95 1.19
C GLY A 458 16.68 14.77 -0.01
N LEU A 459 15.73 15.04 -0.91
CA LEU A 459 15.59 16.29 -1.64
C LEU A 459 14.10 16.53 -1.92
N ALA A 460 13.68 17.73 -1.57
CA ALA A 460 12.31 18.18 -1.46
C ALA A 460 11.70 18.51 -2.84
N LEU A 461 10.42 18.19 -3.01
CA LEU A 461 9.57 18.89 -3.95
C LEU A 461 9.51 20.37 -3.54
N ALA A 462 9.92 21.26 -4.44
CA ALA A 462 9.76 22.69 -4.30
C ALA A 462 8.26 23.04 -4.39
N ALA A 463 7.54 22.94 -3.28
CA ALA A 463 6.25 23.57 -3.13
C ALA A 463 6.45 25.06 -2.84
N VAL A 464 6.05 25.92 -3.78
CA VAL A 464 5.87 27.34 -3.48
C VAL A 464 4.78 27.47 -2.41
N PRO A 465 5.03 28.15 -1.28
CA PRO A 465 4.09 28.18 -0.17
C PRO A 465 3.00 29.23 -0.43
N THR A 466 1.77 28.78 -0.65
CA THR A 466 0.58 29.61 -0.37
C THR A 466 -0.46 28.79 0.40
N VAL A 467 -0.99 29.45 1.43
CA VAL A 467 -1.76 28.93 2.57
C VAL A 467 -3.12 28.34 2.17
N ALA A 468 -3.35 27.06 2.49
CA ALA A 468 -4.59 26.46 3.02
C ALA A 468 -4.64 24.96 2.65
N GLY A 469 -4.86 24.10 3.65
CA GLY A 469 -4.68 22.66 3.53
C GLY A 469 -5.68 21.97 2.60
N VAL A 470 -5.15 21.25 1.62
CA VAL A 470 -5.73 20.06 0.99
C VAL A 470 -4.56 19.14 0.66
N ALA A 471 -4.67 17.86 1.00
CA ALA A 471 -3.65 16.85 0.80
C ALA A 471 -3.42 16.62 -0.70
N THR A 472 -2.25 16.99 -1.21
CA THR A 472 -1.78 16.58 -2.54
C THR A 472 -1.29 15.14 -2.44
N VAL A 473 -2.22 14.19 -2.52
CA VAL A 473 -1.91 12.82 -2.93
C VAL A 473 -1.60 12.91 -4.42
N ALA A 474 -0.35 12.65 -4.81
CA ALA A 474 -0.07 12.26 -6.18
C ALA A 474 -0.86 10.97 -6.42
N SER A 475 -2.01 11.06 -7.09
CA SER A 475 -2.87 9.91 -7.35
C SER A 475 -2.08 8.92 -8.19
N THR A 476 -2.02 7.65 -7.77
CA THR A 476 -1.37 6.60 -8.56
C THR A 476 -2.15 6.27 -9.83
N LEU A 477 -3.19 7.05 -10.14
CA LEU A 477 -3.96 7.06 -11.37
C LEU A 477 -3.75 8.29 -12.27
N ALA A 478 -3.22 9.41 -11.74
CA ALA A 478 -2.63 10.46 -12.59
C ALA A 478 -1.42 9.91 -13.37
N ALA A 479 -0.83 8.85 -12.84
CA ALA A 479 0.02 7.85 -13.47
C ALA A 479 -0.47 7.22 -14.78
N PHE A 480 -1.77 7.04 -14.92
CA PHE A 480 -2.35 6.18 -15.97
C PHE A 480 -3.21 7.00 -16.94
N GLY A 481 -3.26 8.33 -16.80
CA GLY A 481 -3.85 9.22 -17.80
C GLY A 481 -3.01 9.28 -19.09
N PRO A 482 -3.51 9.89 -20.18
CA PRO A 482 -2.85 9.88 -21.51
C PRO A 482 -1.47 10.57 -21.60
N GLY A 483 -0.89 10.97 -20.47
CA GLY A 483 0.47 11.53 -20.34
C GLY A 483 1.08 11.33 -18.95
N GLY A 484 0.63 10.31 -18.20
CA GLY A 484 1.05 10.05 -16.82
C GLY A 484 2.34 9.22 -16.75
N MET A 485 3.42 9.84 -16.29
CA MET A 485 4.59 9.14 -15.75
C MET A 485 4.15 8.37 -14.50
N MET A 486 4.45 7.09 -14.33
CA MET A 486 4.49 6.45 -12.99
C MET A 486 5.24 5.10 -12.93
N GLY A 487 6.54 5.23 -12.72
CA GLY A 487 7.13 4.87 -11.43
C GLY A 487 7.77 6.14 -10.85
N GLY A 488 7.91 6.26 -9.53
CA GLY A 488 8.50 7.44 -8.90
C GLY A 488 9.86 7.81 -9.51
N LEU A 489 10.10 9.12 -9.64
CA LEU A 489 11.26 9.78 -10.26
C LEU A 489 11.39 9.61 -11.80
N VAL A 490 10.44 10.21 -12.53
CA VAL A 490 10.82 11.02 -13.69
C VAL A 490 10.84 12.48 -13.24
N THR A 491 11.93 12.86 -12.57
CA THR A 491 12.23 14.28 -12.34
C THR A 491 13.12 14.71 -13.49
N ALA A 492 12.52 15.43 -14.44
CA ALA A 492 13.15 16.08 -15.60
C ALA A 492 13.86 15.14 -16.61
N GLY A 493 13.13 14.63 -17.61
CA GLY A 493 13.77 14.18 -18.86
C GLY A 493 12.98 13.26 -19.79
N THR A 494 12.14 12.34 -19.29
CA THR A 494 11.54 11.28 -20.12
C THR A 494 10.03 11.45 -20.29
N LEU A 495 9.61 12.17 -21.33
CA LEU A 495 8.24 12.06 -21.86
C LEU A 495 8.14 10.77 -22.68
N LEU A 496 7.67 9.68 -22.06
CA LEU A 496 7.12 8.54 -22.78
C LEU A 496 5.63 8.83 -23.04
N THR A 497 5.32 9.52 -24.12
CA THR A 497 3.95 9.68 -24.60
C THR A 497 3.48 8.40 -25.27
N VAL A 498 2.21 8.05 -25.01
CA VAL A 498 1.49 6.94 -25.66
C VAL A 498 1.63 7.06 -27.18
N GLY A 499 2.25 6.05 -27.81
CA GLY A 499 2.58 6.02 -29.23
C GLY A 499 3.94 6.69 -29.56
N GLY A 500 4.98 5.87 -29.75
CA GLY A 500 6.25 6.33 -30.35
C GLY A 500 7.17 7.16 -29.44
N GLY A 501 7.41 6.71 -28.21
CA GLY A 501 8.34 7.37 -27.28
C GLY A 501 9.81 7.20 -27.67
N SER A 502 10.34 8.17 -28.41
CA SER A 502 11.74 8.23 -28.86
C SER A 502 12.74 8.29 -27.68
N LEU A 503 13.89 7.65 -27.82
CA LEU A 503 15.01 7.72 -26.85
C LEU A 503 15.63 9.11 -26.68
N THR A 504 15.15 10.11 -27.43
CA THR A 504 15.83 11.41 -27.61
C THR A 504 15.80 12.31 -26.38
N ALA A 505 14.75 12.23 -25.54
CA ALA A 505 14.64 13.12 -24.37
C ALA A 505 15.35 12.56 -23.12
N GLY A 506 15.37 11.23 -22.97
CA GLY A 506 15.89 10.56 -21.78
C GLY A 506 17.41 10.42 -21.73
N VAL A 507 18.05 10.09 -22.86
CA VAL A 507 19.50 9.80 -22.92
C VAL A 507 20.36 11.05 -22.69
N LEU A 508 19.78 12.25 -22.82
CA LEU A 508 20.50 13.54 -22.69
C LEU A 508 20.64 14.06 -21.25
N SER A 509 20.04 13.39 -20.27
CA SER A 509 20.16 13.77 -18.87
C SER A 509 21.42 13.10 -18.27
N SER A 510 22.37 13.90 -17.79
CA SER A 510 23.53 13.46 -16.99
C SER A 510 23.14 12.84 -15.62
N VAL A 511 21.85 12.55 -15.41
CA VAL A 511 21.25 12.09 -14.15
C VAL A 511 20.86 10.62 -14.21
N ASN A 512 20.79 10.00 -15.41
CA ASN A 512 20.38 8.61 -15.51
C ASN A 512 21.51 7.65 -15.13
N THR A 513 21.19 6.67 -14.31
CA THR A 513 22.08 5.58 -13.93
C THR A 513 22.30 4.62 -15.11
N THR A 514 23.38 3.86 -15.08
CA THR A 514 23.65 2.88 -16.15
C THR A 514 22.56 1.82 -16.19
N GLU A 515 22.06 1.43 -15.02
CA GLU A 515 20.99 0.47 -14.80
C GLU A 515 19.67 0.90 -15.48
N GLU A 516 19.34 2.20 -15.48
CA GLU A 516 18.15 2.73 -16.16
C GLU A 516 18.26 2.69 -17.70
N ILE A 517 19.46 2.90 -18.25
CA ILE A 517 19.70 2.77 -19.70
C ILE A 517 19.65 1.30 -20.11
N GLU A 518 20.35 0.47 -19.35
CA GLU A 518 20.28 -0.98 -19.42
C GLU A 518 18.84 -1.46 -19.40
N ALA A 519 18.03 -0.84 -18.54
CA ALA A 519 16.62 -1.12 -18.42
C ALA A 519 15.87 -0.86 -19.75
N LEU A 520 15.93 0.39 -20.19
CA LEU A 520 15.25 0.86 -21.38
C LEU A 520 15.63 0.07 -22.63
N VAL A 521 16.91 -0.30 -22.77
CA VAL A 521 17.41 -1.10 -23.89
C VAL A 521 16.79 -2.49 -23.92
N VAL A 522 16.68 -3.20 -22.79
CA VAL A 522 16.01 -4.51 -22.75
C VAL A 522 14.55 -4.37 -23.19
N GLN A 523 13.82 -3.37 -22.69
CA GLN A 523 12.40 -3.17 -23.03
C GLN A 523 12.22 -2.95 -24.54
N LYS A 524 12.98 -2.00 -25.11
CA LYS A 524 12.89 -1.65 -26.54
C LYS A 524 13.38 -2.78 -27.45
N LEU A 525 14.46 -3.46 -27.07
CA LEU A 525 14.97 -4.62 -27.82
C LEU A 525 13.97 -5.78 -27.78
N SER A 526 13.31 -6.03 -26.64
CA SER A 526 12.25 -7.05 -26.53
C SER A 526 11.10 -6.74 -27.47
N LEU A 527 10.71 -5.47 -27.58
CA LEU A 527 9.68 -5.02 -28.50
C LEU A 527 10.07 -5.27 -29.97
N ALA A 528 11.30 -4.92 -30.37
CA ALA A 528 11.80 -5.21 -31.72
C ALA A 528 11.80 -6.72 -32.03
N ILE A 529 12.24 -7.56 -31.08
CA ILE A 529 12.21 -9.03 -31.22
C ILE A 529 10.78 -9.54 -31.42
N LEU A 530 9.82 -9.01 -30.67
CA LEU A 530 8.41 -9.39 -30.78
C LEU A 530 7.78 -8.93 -32.08
N TRP A 531 8.07 -7.71 -32.52
CA TRP A 531 7.61 -7.20 -33.79
C TRP A 531 8.14 -8.02 -34.96
N GLN A 532 9.43 -8.36 -34.97
CA GLN A 532 9.98 -9.25 -36.00
C GLN A 532 9.30 -10.61 -35.97
N ARG A 533 9.16 -11.24 -34.79
CA ARG A 533 8.53 -12.57 -34.65
C ARG A 533 7.07 -12.61 -35.09
N HIS A 534 6.38 -11.48 -34.97
CA HIS A 534 4.98 -11.35 -35.30
C HIS A 534 4.71 -10.62 -36.61
N GLU A 535 5.75 -10.43 -37.44
CA GLU A 535 5.67 -9.83 -38.78
C GLU A 535 5.10 -8.40 -38.76
N ILE A 536 5.48 -7.61 -37.75
CA ILE A 536 5.12 -6.19 -37.61
C ILE A 536 6.29 -5.33 -38.10
N ASP A 537 6.05 -4.54 -39.14
CA ASP A 537 7.07 -3.71 -39.81
C ASP A 537 7.33 -2.39 -39.08
N ARG A 538 7.90 -2.49 -37.87
CA ARG A 538 8.26 -1.34 -37.00
C ARG A 538 9.63 -1.48 -36.32
N THR A 539 10.39 -2.52 -36.65
CA THR A 539 11.71 -2.76 -36.03
C THR A 539 12.72 -1.65 -36.33
N HIS A 540 12.55 -0.96 -37.47
CA HIS A 540 13.36 0.19 -37.86
C HIS A 540 13.26 1.34 -36.84
N GLU A 541 12.12 1.52 -36.17
CA GLU A 541 11.94 2.58 -35.16
C GLU A 541 12.90 2.37 -33.97
N VAL A 542 13.04 1.12 -33.50
CA VAL A 542 13.94 0.78 -32.39
C VAL A 542 15.41 0.92 -32.81
N TRP A 543 15.73 0.59 -34.06
CA TRP A 543 17.07 0.82 -34.61
C TRP A 543 17.42 2.31 -34.62
N GLU A 544 16.55 3.15 -35.19
CA GLU A 544 16.77 4.61 -35.27
C GLU A 544 16.92 5.23 -33.88
N GLU A 545 16.09 4.79 -32.94
CA GLU A 545 16.18 5.15 -31.53
C GLU A 545 17.56 4.83 -30.95
N PHE A 546 18.01 3.58 -31.05
CA PHE A 546 19.32 3.17 -30.50
C PHE A 546 20.49 3.83 -31.21
N ALA A 547 20.44 4.00 -32.53
CA ALA A 547 21.47 4.66 -33.30
C ALA A 547 21.60 6.14 -32.89
N GLU A 548 20.47 6.83 -32.67
CA GLU A 548 20.49 8.20 -32.15
C GLU A 548 21.04 8.27 -30.72
N ALA A 549 20.61 7.37 -29.84
CA ALA A 549 21.12 7.30 -28.48
C ALA A 549 22.64 7.07 -28.42
N GLU A 550 23.17 6.17 -29.27
CA GLU A 550 24.61 5.97 -29.43
C GLU A 550 25.32 7.26 -29.87
N ARG A 551 24.82 7.93 -30.92
CA ARG A 551 25.39 9.20 -31.43
C ARG A 551 25.49 10.25 -30.32
N LEU A 552 24.44 10.38 -29.51
CA LEU A 552 24.38 11.34 -28.40
C LEU A 552 25.37 10.99 -27.29
N ILE A 553 25.45 9.72 -26.86
CA ILE A 553 26.41 9.27 -25.84
C ILE A 553 27.85 9.48 -26.31
N VAL A 554 28.17 9.15 -27.57
CA VAL A 554 29.51 9.35 -28.14
C VAL A 554 29.90 10.83 -28.13
N ARG A 555 28.95 11.71 -28.47
CA ARG A 555 29.17 13.16 -28.45
C ARG A 555 29.43 13.69 -27.04
N GLU A 556 28.58 13.34 -26.06
CA GLU A 556 28.76 13.82 -24.69
C GLU A 556 29.99 13.22 -24.02
N HIS A 557 30.26 11.93 -24.22
CA HIS A 557 31.50 11.30 -23.76
C HIS A 557 32.73 12.04 -24.29
N THR A 558 32.76 12.38 -25.59
CA THR A 558 33.88 13.12 -26.19
C THR A 558 34.05 14.51 -25.57
N ARG A 559 32.94 15.22 -25.34
CA ARG A 559 32.94 16.55 -24.71
C ARG A 559 33.47 16.49 -23.27
N VAL A 560 32.97 15.55 -22.47
CA VAL A 560 33.33 15.39 -21.05
C VAL A 560 34.75 14.87 -20.88
N LYS A 561 35.20 13.94 -21.75
CA LYS A 561 36.55 13.37 -21.75
C LYS A 561 37.65 14.41 -21.92
N ASN A 562 37.40 15.46 -22.71
CA ASN A 562 38.39 16.50 -22.97
C ASN A 562 38.67 17.40 -21.76
N VAL A 563 37.81 17.38 -20.73
CA VAL A 563 37.90 18.27 -19.56
C VAL A 563 37.86 17.52 -18.23
N SER A 564 37.87 16.19 -18.24
CA SER A 564 37.79 15.33 -17.05
C SER A 564 39.00 14.40 -16.97
N ASP A 565 39.35 13.98 -15.75
CA ASP A 565 40.38 12.96 -15.53
C ASP A 565 39.95 11.62 -16.16
N SER A 566 40.91 10.86 -16.69
CA SER A 566 40.66 9.57 -17.35
C SER A 566 40.05 8.50 -16.43
N SER A 567 40.19 8.66 -15.10
CA SER A 567 39.60 7.77 -14.10
C SER A 567 38.19 8.17 -13.67
N SER A 568 37.63 9.25 -14.24
CA SER A 568 36.35 9.82 -13.82
C SER A 568 35.20 8.81 -13.94
N PRO A 569 34.38 8.62 -12.88
CA PRO A 569 33.23 7.72 -12.90
C PRO A 569 32.23 7.99 -14.04
N ILE A 570 32.05 9.26 -14.41
CA ILE A 570 31.12 9.66 -15.49
C ILE A 570 31.58 9.13 -16.86
N LEU A 571 32.89 9.07 -17.11
CA LEU A 571 33.43 8.53 -18.36
C LEU A 571 33.20 7.02 -18.45
N LYS A 572 33.43 6.31 -17.34
CA LYS A 572 33.13 4.87 -17.24
C LYS A 572 31.65 4.57 -17.44
N ALA A 573 30.77 5.41 -16.91
CA ALA A 573 29.33 5.27 -17.10
C ALA A 573 28.94 5.41 -18.58
N PHE A 574 29.44 6.44 -19.27
CA PHE A 574 29.21 6.59 -20.72
C PHE A 574 29.76 5.43 -21.55
N GLU A 575 30.95 4.91 -21.21
CA GLU A 575 31.52 3.73 -21.88
C GLU A 575 30.64 2.50 -21.71
N GLN A 576 30.12 2.26 -20.50
CA GLN A 576 29.23 1.14 -20.23
C GLN A 576 27.87 1.30 -20.94
N GLN A 577 27.25 2.48 -20.87
CA GLN A 577 25.99 2.77 -21.56
C GLN A 577 26.13 2.59 -23.07
N ARG A 578 27.19 3.14 -23.68
CA ARG A 578 27.51 2.96 -25.10
C ARG A 578 27.64 1.49 -25.45
N SER A 579 28.41 0.74 -24.67
CA SER A 579 28.63 -0.69 -24.91
C SER A 579 27.32 -1.49 -24.88
N THR A 580 26.38 -1.12 -24.01
CA THR A 580 25.04 -1.73 -23.96
C THR A 580 24.24 -1.45 -25.23
N ILE A 581 24.22 -0.21 -25.72
CA ILE A 581 23.51 0.15 -26.94
C ILE A 581 24.16 -0.49 -28.18
N GLU A 582 25.50 -0.52 -28.25
CA GLU A 582 26.23 -1.19 -29.33
C GLU A 582 25.91 -2.69 -29.40
N ARG A 583 25.76 -3.38 -28.26
CA ARG A 583 25.30 -4.78 -28.23
C ARG A 583 23.89 -4.94 -28.81
N ALA A 584 22.97 -4.02 -28.47
CA ALA A 584 21.61 -4.05 -28.98
C ALA A 584 21.54 -3.75 -30.49
N LEU A 585 22.25 -2.71 -30.97
CA LEU A 585 22.38 -2.40 -32.40
C LEU A 585 22.99 -3.57 -33.16
N LYS A 586 24.07 -4.17 -32.64
CA LYS A 586 24.66 -5.36 -33.25
C LYS A 586 23.65 -6.50 -33.38
N TYR A 587 22.86 -6.76 -32.33
CA TYR A 587 21.82 -7.79 -32.39
C TYR A 587 20.79 -7.48 -33.49
N LEU A 588 20.30 -6.25 -33.58
CA LEU A 588 19.32 -5.86 -34.60
C LEU A 588 19.89 -6.04 -36.03
N SER A 589 21.16 -5.69 -36.26
CA SER A 589 21.83 -5.83 -37.56
C SER A 589 22.02 -7.31 -37.92
N ASP A 590 22.52 -8.12 -36.98
CA ASP A 590 22.71 -9.56 -37.16
C ASP A 590 21.38 -10.30 -37.49
N HIS A 591 20.23 -9.71 -37.14
CA HIS A 591 18.89 -10.24 -37.39
C HIS A 591 18.15 -9.51 -38.53
N GLY A 592 18.83 -8.66 -39.30
CA GLY A 592 18.24 -7.98 -40.47
C GLY A 592 17.15 -6.96 -40.12
N MET A 593 17.18 -6.40 -38.90
CA MET A 593 16.27 -5.34 -38.45
C MET A 593 16.84 -3.92 -38.67
N GLU A 594 18.00 -3.81 -39.31
CA GLU A 594 18.55 -2.51 -39.73
C GLU A 594 17.73 -1.96 -40.91
N PRO A 595 17.52 -0.63 -41.01
CA PRO A 595 16.90 -0.02 -42.16
C PRO A 595 17.65 -0.44 -43.43
N GLY A 596 16.92 -0.98 -44.41
CA GLY A 596 17.51 -1.34 -45.69
C GLY A 596 18.25 -0.16 -46.31
N TRP A 597 19.47 -0.40 -46.78
CA TRP A 597 20.18 0.53 -47.65
C TRP A 597 19.21 0.92 -48.77
N PHE A 598 18.99 2.23 -48.97
CA PHE A 598 18.13 2.78 -50.04
C PHE A 598 18.05 1.80 -51.22
N GLU A 599 16.85 1.25 -51.48
CA GLU A 599 16.56 0.75 -52.83
C GLU A 599 16.84 1.93 -53.75
N GLU A 600 17.95 1.82 -54.46
CA GLU A 600 18.44 2.77 -55.42
C GLU A 600 17.26 3.06 -56.36
N LEU A 601 16.73 4.29 -56.29
CA LEU A 601 15.77 4.80 -57.27
C LEU A 601 16.25 4.34 -58.64
N GLU A 602 15.48 3.47 -59.31
CA GLU A 602 15.74 3.13 -60.70
C GLU A 602 16.02 4.45 -61.43
N PRO A 603 17.18 4.59 -62.11
CA PRO A 603 17.47 5.82 -62.82
C PRO A 603 16.31 6.08 -63.78
N PRO A 604 15.73 7.29 -63.79
CA PRO A 604 14.56 7.57 -64.61
C PRO A 604 14.86 7.17 -66.05
N ALA A 605 13.97 6.37 -66.63
CA ALA A 605 14.08 5.91 -68.01
C ALA A 605 14.39 7.12 -68.93
N PRO A 606 15.33 7.00 -69.87
CA PRO A 606 15.79 8.12 -70.68
C PRO A 606 14.61 8.71 -71.47
N THR A 607 14.30 9.98 -71.18
CA THR A 607 13.27 10.76 -71.87
C THR A 607 13.61 10.84 -73.36
N PRO A 608 12.68 10.53 -74.29
CA PRO A 608 12.97 10.63 -75.71
C PRO A 608 13.14 12.10 -76.10
N PHE A 609 14.31 12.45 -76.64
CA PHE A 609 14.59 13.74 -77.24
C PHE A 609 13.55 14.06 -78.34
N LEU A 610 12.66 14.99 -78.04
CA LEU A 610 11.83 15.66 -79.04
C LEU A 610 12.76 16.49 -79.95
N LYS A 611 12.97 15.99 -81.18
CA LYS A 611 13.60 16.78 -82.25
C LYS A 611 12.69 17.97 -82.60
N LEU A 612 13.01 19.14 -82.07
CA LEU A 612 12.47 20.41 -82.57
C LEU A 612 13.00 20.64 -83.99
N ARG A 613 12.12 20.41 -84.96
CA ARG A 613 12.33 20.70 -86.37
C ARG A 613 12.20 22.22 -86.55
N ALA A 614 13.33 22.90 -86.73
CA ALA A 614 13.34 24.31 -87.11
C ALA A 614 12.61 24.50 -88.44
N LYS A 615 11.53 25.28 -88.44
CA LYS A 615 10.83 25.72 -89.64
C LYS A 615 11.34 27.12 -89.98
N LYS A 616 12.12 27.22 -91.06
CA LYS A 616 12.40 28.45 -91.80
C LYS A 616 11.14 28.90 -92.55
N THR A 617 10.90 30.21 -92.56
CA THR A 617 10.35 31.05 -93.66
C THR A 617 10.27 32.46 -93.09
N ASP A 618 11.16 33.37 -93.51
CA ASP A 618 11.02 34.30 -94.65
C ASP A 618 10.17 35.53 -94.31
#